data_AF-A0A0C2JCT9-F1
#
_entry.id   AF-A0A0C2JCT9-F1
#
_cell.length_a   1.000
_cell.length_b   1.000
_cell.length_c   1.000
_cell.angle_alpha   90.00
_cell.angle_beta   90.00
_cell.angle_gamma   90.00
#
_symmetry.space_group_name_H-M   'P 1'
#
loop_
_entity.id
_entity.type
_entity.pdbx_description
1 polymer ?
#
loop_
_entity_poly.entity_id
_entity_poly.type
_entity_poly.pdbx_seq_one_letter_code
_entity_poly.pdbx_strand_id
1 'polypeptide(L)'
;MRNIEDVVKDIDSFFPMNDEWEALDELVEEAFDFNDIRVVKSLLFVLERNPEHDGYGTFWSIVHALENIGNYEKELVKSVLNKPHAMSLLMLHRLLNSNVHLIAGKPIVEIFREVSNNSKFTKGHRETAKHYLSRHAM
;
A
#
# COMPACT_ATOMS: atom_id res chain seq x y z
N MET A 1 21.37 5.91 13.28
CA MET A 1 20.02 6.20 12.76
C MET A 1 20.12 7.47 11.94
N ARG A 2 19.83 7.40 10.64
CA ARG A 2 19.82 8.58 9.78
C ARG A 2 18.69 9.51 10.18
N ASN A 3 18.70 10.72 9.62
CA ASN A 3 17.57 11.60 9.76
C ASN A 3 16.40 11.13 8.88
N ILE A 4 15.16 11.32 9.34
CA ILE A 4 13.95 10.88 8.64
C ILE A 4 13.84 11.47 7.24
N GLU A 5 14.25 12.74 7.05
CA GLU A 5 14.23 13.37 5.72
C GLU A 5 15.13 12.64 4.71
N ASP A 6 16.26 12.10 5.16
CA ASP A 6 17.17 11.37 4.28
C ASP A 6 16.61 9.99 3.91
N VAL A 7 15.99 9.29 4.87
CA VAL A 7 15.35 7.98 4.63
C VAL A 7 14.18 8.12 3.66
N VAL A 8 13.30 9.09 3.90
CA VAL A 8 12.15 9.41 3.03
C VAL A 8 12.61 9.71 1.61
N LYS A 9 13.64 10.55 1.46
CA LYS A 9 14.19 10.93 0.16
C LYS A 9 14.74 9.71 -0.59
N ASP A 10 15.42 8.81 0.11
CA ASP A 10 15.98 7.61 -0.51
C ASP A 10 14.88 6.63 -0.94
N ILE A 11 13.83 6.44 -0.13
CA ILE A 11 12.67 5.61 -0.51
C ILE A 11 11.95 6.19 -1.73
N ASP A 12 11.72 7.51 -1.75
CA ASP A 12 11.04 8.19 -2.85
C ASP A 12 11.82 8.10 -4.16
N SER A 13 13.15 8.15 -4.08
CA SER A 13 14.06 8.11 -5.23
C SER A 13 14.56 6.72 -5.59
N PHE A 14 14.29 5.71 -4.76
CA PHE A 14 14.72 4.33 -4.98
C PHE A 14 14.33 3.84 -6.38
N PHE A 15 15.22 3.19 -7.10
CA PHE A 15 14.89 2.50 -8.34
C PHE A 15 15.70 1.20 -8.36
N PRO A 16 15.07 0.05 -8.61
CA PRO A 16 15.80 -1.22 -8.64
C PRO A 16 16.82 -1.20 -9.78
N MET A 17 18.05 -1.59 -9.49
CA MET A 17 19.08 -1.77 -10.51
C MET A 17 19.08 -3.24 -10.92
N ASN A 18 18.93 -3.53 -12.22
CA ASN A 18 18.82 -4.91 -12.73
C ASN A 18 17.71 -5.74 -12.06
N ASP A 19 16.57 -5.12 -11.73
CA ASP A 19 15.46 -5.73 -10.97
C ASP A 19 15.84 -6.24 -9.57
N GLU A 20 16.94 -5.73 -8.99
CA GLU A 20 17.33 -6.02 -7.60
C GLU A 20 16.61 -5.05 -6.65
N TRP A 21 15.81 -5.61 -5.74
CA TRP A 21 14.98 -4.86 -4.78
C TRP A 21 15.51 -4.88 -3.35
N GLU A 22 16.58 -5.62 -3.08
CA GLU A 22 17.14 -5.86 -1.73
C GLU A 22 17.45 -4.55 -0.99
N ALA A 23 17.98 -3.54 -1.69
CA ALA A 23 18.27 -2.24 -1.09
C ALA A 23 17.00 -1.47 -0.65
N LEU A 24 15.82 -1.79 -1.19
CA LEU A 24 14.57 -1.25 -0.67
C LEU A 24 14.20 -1.91 0.66
N ASP A 25 14.43 -3.21 0.84
CA ASP A 25 14.18 -3.87 2.13
C ASP A 25 15.00 -3.20 3.25
N GLU A 26 16.28 -2.92 3.00
CA GLU A 26 17.13 -2.20 3.96
C GLU A 26 16.59 -0.80 4.31
N LEU A 27 16.11 -0.05 3.30
CA LEU A 27 15.48 1.25 3.51
C LEU A 27 14.18 1.15 4.31
N VAL A 28 13.37 0.11 4.05
CA VAL A 28 12.12 -0.13 4.77
C VAL A 28 12.38 -0.54 6.21
N GLU A 29 13.40 -1.36 6.48
CA GLU A 29 13.85 -1.71 7.83
C GLU A 29 14.32 -0.48 8.60
N GLU A 30 15.11 0.40 7.97
CA GLU A 30 15.50 1.66 8.61
C GLU A 30 14.29 2.56 8.89
N ALA A 31 13.31 2.58 7.98
CA ALA A 31 12.08 3.34 8.12
C ALA A 31 11.13 2.79 9.19
N PHE A 32 11.30 1.53 9.60
CA PHE A 32 10.37 0.77 10.43
C PHE A 32 10.08 1.42 11.79
N ASP A 33 11.09 2.04 12.40
CA ASP A 33 11.00 2.68 13.72
C ASP A 33 10.48 4.14 13.65
N PHE A 34 10.38 4.72 12.46
CA PHE A 34 9.87 6.07 12.28
C PHE A 34 8.34 6.03 12.25
N ASN A 35 7.72 6.28 13.41
CA ASN A 35 6.27 6.49 13.51
C ASN A 35 5.85 7.86 12.93
N ASP A 36 5.99 8.04 11.61
CA ASP A 36 5.78 9.31 10.92
C ASP A 36 5.02 9.13 9.59
N ILE A 37 4.06 10.03 9.35
CA ILE A 37 3.22 10.02 8.16
C ILE A 37 3.99 10.21 6.85
N ARG A 38 5.18 10.81 6.89
CA ARG A 38 6.05 10.98 5.72
C ARG A 38 6.54 9.62 5.23
N VAL A 39 6.92 8.73 6.14
CA VAL A 39 7.33 7.36 5.80
C VAL A 39 6.16 6.59 5.20
N VAL A 40 4.98 6.65 5.81
CA VAL A 40 3.76 6.01 5.28
C VAL A 40 3.50 6.41 3.82
N LYS A 41 3.61 7.71 3.51
CA LYS A 41 3.39 8.22 2.16
C LYS A 41 4.45 7.73 1.19
N SER A 42 5.73 7.74 1.57
CA SER A 42 6.82 7.27 0.73
C SER A 42 6.70 5.77 0.41
N LEU A 43 6.37 4.96 1.42
CA LEU A 43 6.15 3.52 1.25
C LEU A 43 4.97 3.22 0.29
N LEU A 44 3.85 3.91 0.46
CA LEU A 44 2.70 3.78 -0.46
C LEU A 44 3.06 4.27 -1.88
N PHE A 45 3.85 5.34 -1.99
CA PHE A 45 4.31 5.86 -3.26
C PHE A 45 5.16 4.84 -4.04
N VAL A 46 5.95 4.00 -3.36
CA VAL A 46 6.66 2.87 -3.99
C VAL A 46 5.70 1.88 -4.64
N LEU A 47 4.59 1.55 -3.97
CA LEU A 47 3.57 0.67 -4.56
C LEU A 47 2.87 1.34 -5.74
N GLU A 48 2.53 2.62 -5.62
CA GLU A 48 1.86 3.39 -6.68
C GLU A 48 2.71 3.47 -7.94
N ARG A 49 4.02 3.70 -7.84
CA ARG A 49 4.89 3.80 -9.02
C ARG A 49 5.18 2.45 -9.68
N ASN A 50 4.89 1.33 -9.01
CA ASN A 50 5.09 -0.03 -9.49
C ASN A 50 3.78 -0.85 -9.52
N PRO A 51 2.71 -0.38 -10.21
CA PRO A 51 1.36 -0.89 -10.03
C PRO A 51 1.15 -2.38 -10.36
N GLU A 52 2.01 -2.97 -11.20
CA GLU A 52 1.87 -4.36 -11.68
C GLU A 52 3.03 -5.27 -11.25
N HIS A 53 3.99 -4.76 -10.46
CA HIS A 53 5.14 -5.52 -9.98
C HIS A 53 4.88 -6.03 -8.56
N ASP A 54 5.40 -7.19 -8.19
CA ASP A 54 5.28 -7.77 -6.84
C ASP A 54 6.50 -7.52 -5.93
N GLY A 55 7.49 -6.73 -6.37
CA GLY A 55 8.78 -6.53 -5.72
C GLY A 55 9.59 -7.80 -5.43
N TYR A 56 9.31 -8.95 -6.07
CA TYR A 56 9.88 -10.25 -5.73
C TYR A 56 9.80 -10.63 -4.25
N GLY A 57 8.77 -10.14 -3.55
CA GLY A 57 8.58 -10.35 -2.11
C GLY A 57 8.89 -9.12 -1.24
N THR A 58 9.79 -8.23 -1.66
CA THR A 58 10.20 -7.00 -0.95
C THR A 58 9.00 -6.10 -0.58
N PHE A 59 7.95 -6.08 -1.39
CA PHE A 59 6.74 -5.29 -1.10
C PHE A 59 5.96 -5.78 0.12
N TRP A 60 6.23 -6.99 0.63
CA TRP A 60 5.72 -7.43 1.92
C TRP A 60 6.35 -6.67 3.10
N SER A 61 7.62 -6.31 3.01
CA SER A 61 8.29 -5.48 4.01
C SER A 61 7.59 -4.12 4.13
N ILE A 62 7.15 -3.55 3.00
CA ILE A 62 6.34 -2.32 2.99
C ILE A 62 5.03 -2.52 3.77
N VAL A 63 4.32 -3.63 3.53
CA VAL A 63 3.07 -3.94 4.24
C VAL A 63 3.33 -4.04 5.75
N HIS A 64 4.38 -4.76 6.16
CA HIS A 64 4.74 -4.92 7.57
C HIS A 64 5.15 -3.59 8.23
N ALA A 65 5.92 -2.75 7.54
CA ALA A 65 6.29 -1.43 8.03
C ALA A 65 5.08 -0.52 8.21
N LEU A 66 4.16 -0.47 7.24
CA LEU A 66 2.93 0.31 7.35
C LEU A 66 2.08 -0.14 8.55
N GLU A 67 1.91 -1.45 8.75
CA GLU A 67 1.17 -2.01 9.88
C GLU A 67 1.83 -1.71 11.23
N ASN A 68 3.17 -1.70 11.29
CA ASN A 68 3.92 -1.34 12.48
C ASN A 68 3.82 0.15 12.84
N ILE A 69 3.99 1.02 11.84
CA ILE A 69 3.90 2.48 12.02
C ILE A 69 2.51 2.89 12.50
N GLY A 70 1.45 2.27 11.96
CA GLY A 70 0.07 2.59 12.30
C GLY A 70 -0.41 3.92 11.71
N ASN A 71 -1.68 4.26 11.95
CA ASN A 71 -2.35 5.47 11.42
C ASN A 71 -2.23 5.66 9.89
N TYR A 72 -1.94 4.59 9.15
CA TYR A 72 -1.67 4.62 7.72
C TYR A 72 -2.96 4.64 6.88
N GLU A 73 -4.11 4.31 7.48
CA GLU A 73 -5.34 3.98 6.78
C GLU A 73 -5.84 5.12 5.90
N LYS A 74 -5.69 6.37 6.36
CA LYS A 74 -6.07 7.55 5.57
C LYS A 74 -5.25 7.68 4.29
N GLU A 75 -3.94 7.45 4.36
CA GLU A 75 -3.08 7.53 3.18
C GLU A 75 -3.25 6.27 2.30
N LEU A 76 -3.51 5.11 2.90
CA LEU A 76 -3.85 3.89 2.16
C LEU A 76 -5.09 4.08 1.29
N VAL A 77 -6.17 4.68 1.84
CA VAL A 77 -7.39 4.96 1.05
C VAL A 77 -7.09 5.89 -0.11
N LYS A 78 -6.31 6.95 0.11
CA LYS A 78 -5.91 7.88 -0.96
C LYS A 78 -5.11 7.16 -2.03
N SER A 79 -4.14 6.34 -1.62
CA SER A 79 -3.28 5.56 -2.51
C SER A 79 -4.11 4.62 -3.39
N VAL A 80 -5.00 3.83 -2.79
CA VAL A 80 -5.89 2.89 -3.50
C VAL A 80 -6.80 3.61 -4.50
N LEU A 81 -7.38 4.76 -4.12
CA LEU A 81 -8.29 5.51 -4.98
C LEU A 81 -7.55 6.35 -6.05
N ASN A 82 -6.25 6.58 -5.88
CA ASN A 82 -5.42 7.27 -6.87
C ASN A 82 -4.79 6.28 -7.86
N LYS A 83 -4.01 5.32 -7.36
CA LYS A 83 -3.27 4.34 -8.15
C LYS A 83 -3.16 3.03 -7.36
N PRO A 84 -4.15 2.12 -7.48
CA PRO A 84 -4.18 0.90 -6.70
C PRO A 84 -3.00 -0.01 -7.02
N HIS A 85 -2.63 -0.82 -6.03
CA HIS A 85 -1.64 -1.87 -6.10
C HIS A 85 -2.20 -3.12 -5.42
N ALA A 86 -1.75 -4.32 -5.81
CA ALA A 86 -2.21 -5.57 -5.20
C ALA A 86 -2.06 -5.59 -3.67
N MET A 87 -0.91 -5.13 -3.16
CA MET A 87 -0.64 -5.01 -1.72
C MET A 87 -1.57 -4.00 -1.01
N SER A 88 -1.87 -2.85 -1.62
CA SER A 88 -2.74 -1.86 -0.98
C SER A 88 -4.20 -2.35 -0.92
N LEU A 89 -4.67 -3.06 -1.95
CA LEU A 89 -5.97 -3.75 -1.92
C LEU A 89 -6.00 -4.90 -0.90
N LEU A 90 -4.91 -5.66 -0.78
CA LEU A 90 -4.78 -6.71 0.23
C LEU A 90 -4.87 -6.14 1.65
N MET A 91 -4.21 -5.02 1.93
CA MET A 91 -4.27 -4.38 3.25
C MET A 91 -5.71 -3.98 3.62
N LEU A 92 -6.48 -3.41 2.68
CA LEU A 92 -7.91 -3.14 2.89
C LEU A 92 -8.70 -4.42 3.20
N HIS A 93 -8.40 -5.51 2.50
CA HIS A 93 -9.07 -6.78 2.74
C HIS A 93 -8.69 -7.40 4.10
N ARG A 94 -7.43 -7.26 4.54
CA ARG A 94 -6.99 -7.67 5.88
C ARG A 94 -7.73 -6.90 6.96
N LEU A 95 -7.90 -5.58 6.80
CA LEU A 95 -8.70 -4.76 7.72
C LEU A 95 -10.15 -5.28 7.83
N LEU A 96 -10.81 -5.59 6.71
CA LEU A 96 -12.14 -6.21 6.73
C LEU A 96 -12.16 -7.55 7.47
N ASN A 97 -11.17 -8.42 7.22
CA ASN A 97 -11.06 -9.72 7.89
C ASN A 97 -10.80 -9.56 9.41
N SER A 98 -10.28 -8.41 9.84
CA SER A 98 -10.11 -8.04 11.25
C SER A 98 -11.31 -7.26 11.82
N ASN A 99 -12.48 -7.29 11.15
CA ASN A 99 -13.71 -6.60 11.55
C ASN A 99 -13.62 -5.06 11.51
N VAL A 100 -12.66 -4.49 10.77
CA VAL A 100 -12.59 -3.04 10.50
C VAL A 100 -13.34 -2.77 9.21
N HIS A 101 -14.55 -2.19 9.31
CA HIS A 101 -15.41 -1.94 8.16
C HIS A 101 -15.35 -0.50 7.63
N LEU A 102 -14.89 0.44 8.45
CA LEU A 102 -14.86 1.87 8.15
C LEU A 102 -13.45 2.41 8.40
N ILE A 103 -12.85 3.04 7.39
CA ILE A 103 -11.56 3.71 7.51
C ILE A 103 -11.61 5.07 6.83
N ALA A 104 -10.97 6.08 7.42
CA ALA A 104 -10.97 7.45 6.90
C ALA A 104 -12.37 7.99 6.53
N GLY A 105 -13.41 7.59 7.29
CA GLY A 105 -14.80 7.99 7.05
C GLY A 105 -15.50 7.26 5.90
N LYS A 106 -14.93 6.19 5.35
CA LYS A 106 -15.47 5.47 4.20
C LYS A 106 -15.55 3.95 4.44
N PRO A 107 -16.67 3.30 4.10
CA PRO A 107 -16.75 1.84 4.16
C PRO A 107 -15.77 1.19 3.20
N ILE A 108 -15.02 0.18 3.65
CA ILE A 108 -14.03 -0.50 2.80
C ILE A 108 -14.69 -1.16 1.58
N VAL A 109 -15.90 -1.70 1.76
CA VAL A 109 -16.69 -2.28 0.66
C VAL A 109 -16.99 -1.26 -0.46
N GLU A 110 -17.21 0.01 -0.11
CA GLU A 110 -17.41 1.07 -1.11
C GLU A 110 -16.11 1.48 -1.79
N ILE A 111 -14.96 1.40 -1.08
CA ILE A 111 -13.64 1.56 -1.72
C ILE A 111 -13.41 0.47 -2.77
N PHE A 112 -13.67 -0.80 -2.43
CA PHE A 112 -13.56 -1.89 -3.41
C PHE A 112 -14.55 -1.73 -4.58
N ARG A 113 -15.78 -1.28 -4.31
CA ARG A 113 -16.77 -0.98 -5.36
C ARG A 113 -16.25 0.08 -6.32
N GLU A 114 -15.70 1.18 -5.82
CA GLU A 114 -15.13 2.24 -6.66
C GLU A 114 -13.94 1.75 -7.49
N VAL A 115 -13.00 1.02 -6.89
CA VAL A 115 -11.88 0.43 -7.63
C VAL A 115 -12.37 -0.50 -8.73
N SER A 116 -13.30 -1.40 -8.40
CA SER A 116 -13.81 -2.40 -9.35
C SER A 116 -14.53 -1.83 -10.58
N ASN A 117 -15.15 -0.65 -10.42
CA ASN A 117 -15.94 0.01 -11.45
C ASN A 117 -15.16 1.10 -12.21
N ASN A 118 -13.97 1.49 -11.73
CA ASN A 118 -13.18 2.53 -12.36
C ASN A 118 -12.33 1.98 -13.51
N SER A 119 -12.77 2.23 -14.74
CA SER A 119 -12.10 1.78 -15.97
C SER A 119 -10.67 2.33 -16.17
N LYS A 120 -10.27 3.35 -15.39
CA LYS A 120 -8.89 3.88 -15.40
C LYS A 120 -7.87 2.93 -14.77
N PHE A 121 -8.30 2.04 -13.87
CA PHE A 121 -7.41 1.08 -13.22
C PHE A 121 -7.22 -0.17 -14.09
N THR A 122 -6.15 -0.94 -13.86
CA THR A 122 -5.87 -2.16 -14.65
C THR A 122 -6.95 -3.22 -14.44
N LYS A 123 -7.09 -4.15 -15.40
CA LYS A 123 -8.04 -5.25 -15.28
C LYS A 123 -7.80 -6.08 -14.00
N GLY A 124 -6.54 -6.38 -13.71
CA GLY A 124 -6.15 -7.12 -12.50
C GLY A 124 -6.64 -6.45 -11.23
N HIS A 125 -6.37 -5.16 -11.04
CA HIS A 125 -6.83 -4.43 -9.85
C HIS A 125 -8.35 -4.41 -9.70
N ARG A 126 -9.08 -4.20 -10.80
CA ARG A 126 -10.54 -4.23 -10.77
C ARG A 126 -11.07 -5.60 -10.38
N GLU A 127 -10.48 -6.67 -10.92
CA GLU A 127 -10.87 -8.06 -10.62
C GLU A 127 -10.54 -8.45 -9.18
N THR A 128 -9.37 -8.07 -8.66
CA THR A 128 -9.01 -8.23 -7.25
C THR A 128 -10.00 -7.52 -6.34
N ALA A 129 -10.35 -6.27 -6.64
CA ALA A 129 -11.35 -5.53 -5.86
C ALA A 129 -12.75 -6.18 -5.92
N LYS A 130 -13.18 -6.69 -7.09
CA LYS A 130 -14.44 -7.46 -7.22
C LYS A 130 -14.41 -8.72 -6.36
N HIS A 131 -13.31 -9.46 -6.39
CA HIS A 131 -13.14 -10.68 -5.61
C HIS A 131 -13.23 -10.41 -4.10
N TYR A 132 -12.56 -9.36 -3.62
CA TYR A 132 -12.67 -8.99 -2.20
C TYR A 132 -14.07 -8.47 -1.85
N LEU A 133 -14.69 -7.67 -2.72
CA LEU A 133 -16.06 -7.22 -2.52
C LEU A 133 -17.05 -8.41 -2.42
N SER A 134 -16.94 -9.42 -3.27
CA SER A 134 -17.86 -10.57 -3.25
C SER A 134 -17.75 -11.43 -1.99
N ARG A 135 -16.65 -11.33 -1.24
CA ARG A 135 -16.46 -12.05 0.03
C ARG A 135 -17.10 -11.33 1.23
N HIS A 136 -17.41 -10.04 1.08
CA HIS A 136 -17.87 -9.16 2.15
C HIS A 136 -19.20 -8.47 1.85
N ALA A 137 -19.75 -8.64 0.64
CA ALA A 137 -21.09 -8.23 0.30
C ALA A 137 -22.09 -9.28 0.83
N MET A 138 -22.67 -8.99 2.01
CA MET A 138 -23.90 -9.59 2.50
C MET A 138 -24.99 -8.53 2.55
#